data_AF-A0A1R3J7E5-F1
#
_entry.id   AF-A0A1R3J7E5-F1
#
_cell.length_a   1.000
_cell.length_b   1.000
_cell.length_c   1.000
_cell.angle_alpha   90.00
_cell.angle_beta   90.00
_cell.angle_gamma   90.00
#
_symmetry.space_group_name_H-M   'P 1'
#
loop_
_entity.id
_entity.type
_entity.pdbx_description
1 polymer ?
#
loop_
_entity_poly.entity_id
_entity_poly.type
_entity_poly.pdbx_seq_one_letter_code
_entity_poly.pdbx_strand_id
1 'polypeptide(L)'
;MTTSLSRDLIFLILQFLDEEKYKESIHILEQESGLFFSTKYFEELILAGKWQEAEKYLSAFTRIDDNRYSMKTFFEIRKQKYLEALD
;
A
#
# COMPACT_ATOMS: atom_id res chain seq x y z
N MET A 1 20.70 15.42 7.64
CA MET A 1 21.44 15.04 6.40
C MET A 1 21.68 13.52 6.28
N THR A 2 21.26 12.70 7.24
CA THR A 2 21.36 11.22 7.18
C THR A 2 20.15 10.55 6.51
N THR A 3 19.09 11.30 6.22
CA THR A 3 17.80 10.77 5.72
C THR A 3 17.80 10.41 4.23
N SER A 4 18.67 11.00 3.40
CA SER A 4 18.72 10.67 1.96
C SER A 4 19.34 9.30 1.71
N LEU A 5 20.47 8.99 2.38
CA LEU A 5 21.18 7.72 2.16
C LEU A 5 20.34 6.50 2.53
N SER A 6 19.63 6.55 3.67
CA SER A 6 18.75 5.46 4.08
C SER A 6 17.57 5.28 3.11
N ARG A 7 17.02 6.38 2.58
CA ARG A 7 15.97 6.34 1.56
C ARG A 7 16.47 5.70 0.27
N ASP A 8 17.62 6.13 -0.23
CA ASP A 8 18.23 5.60 -1.45
C ASP A 8 18.56 4.11 -1.31
N LEU A 9 19.05 3.68 -0.14
CA LEU A 9 19.31 2.28 0.16
C LEU A 9 18.01 1.44 0.14
N ILE A 10 16.91 1.95 0.66
CA ILE A 10 15.62 1.25 0.61
C ILE A 10 15.17 1.05 -0.83
N PHE A 11 15.34 2.05 -1.71
CA PHE A 11 15.02 1.88 -3.14
C PHE A 11 15.91 0.84 -3.83
N LEU A 12 17.20 0.79 -3.50
CA LEU A 12 18.10 -0.26 -4.01
C LEU A 12 17.68 -1.66 -3.53
N ILE A 13 17.24 -1.79 -2.28
CA ILE A 13 16.72 -3.06 -1.75
C ILE A 13 15.42 -3.43 -2.46
N LEU A 14 14.48 -2.50 -2.64
CA LEU A 14 13.24 -2.75 -3.38
C LEU A 14 13.51 -3.25 -4.80
N GLN A 15 14.47 -2.64 -5.50
CA GLN A 15 14.90 -3.09 -6.83
C GLN A 15 15.45 -4.52 -6.79
N PHE A 16 16.36 -4.82 -5.85
CA PHE A 16 16.90 -6.18 -5.68
C PHE A 16 15.80 -7.22 -5.43
N LEU A 17 14.84 -6.90 -4.55
CA LEU A 17 13.73 -7.80 -4.25
C LEU A 17 12.83 -8.06 -5.47
N ASP A 18 12.65 -7.07 -6.34
CA ASP A 18 11.90 -7.22 -7.61
C ASP A 18 12.64 -8.10 -8.63
N GLU A 19 13.95 -7.88 -8.79
CA GLU A 19 14.81 -8.67 -9.70
C GLU A 19 14.81 -10.16 -9.31
N GLU A 20 14.91 -10.45 -8.00
CA GLU A 20 14.86 -11.82 -7.45
C GLU A 20 13.43 -12.37 -7.29
N LYS A 21 12.40 -11.57 -7.63
CA LYS A 21 10.98 -11.93 -7.57
C LYS A 21 10.44 -12.25 -6.17
N TYR A 22 11.00 -11.63 -5.13
CA TYR A 22 10.52 -11.73 -3.74
C TYR A 22 9.30 -10.84 -3.48
N LYS A 23 8.19 -11.14 -4.16
CA LYS A 23 6.98 -10.31 -4.19
C LYS A 23 6.44 -9.89 -2.81
N GLU A 24 6.35 -10.84 -1.87
CA GLU A 24 5.84 -10.54 -0.53
C GLU A 24 6.76 -9.58 0.23
N SER A 25 8.07 -9.81 0.16
CA SER A 25 9.08 -8.95 0.80
C SER A 25 9.05 -7.52 0.26
N ILE A 26 8.80 -7.34 -1.05
CA ILE A 26 8.65 -6.01 -1.66
C ILE A 26 7.53 -5.25 -0.96
N HIS A 27 6.33 -5.84 -0.90
CA HIS A 27 5.15 -5.14 -0.36
C HIS A 27 5.22 -4.93 1.15
N ILE A 28 5.87 -5.83 1.89
CA ILE A 28 6.17 -5.62 3.31
C ILE A 28 7.10 -4.41 3.48
N LEU A 29 8.18 -4.33 2.70
CA LEU A 29 9.13 -3.22 2.80
C LEU A 29 8.52 -1.89 2.36
N GLU A 30 7.70 -1.88 1.30
CA GLU A 30 6.91 -0.72 0.89
C GLU A 30 6.03 -0.22 2.04
N GLN A 31 5.33 -1.14 2.71
CA GLN A 31 4.42 -0.82 3.80
C GLN A 31 5.17 -0.35 5.07
N GLU A 32 6.25 -1.01 5.47
CA GLU A 32 6.99 -0.63 6.68
C GLU A 32 7.77 0.68 6.49
N SER A 33 8.29 0.92 5.28
CA SER A 33 9.03 2.15 5.00
C SER A 33 8.12 3.35 4.70
N GLY A 34 6.93 3.12 4.12
CA GLY A 34 6.03 4.18 3.65
C GLY A 34 6.60 5.04 2.52
N LEU A 35 7.68 4.59 1.85
CA LEU A 35 8.43 5.42 0.89
C LEU A 35 7.95 5.29 -0.56
N PHE A 36 7.36 4.15 -0.92
CA PHE A 36 6.89 3.86 -2.27
C PHE A 36 5.55 3.14 -2.22
N PHE A 37 4.54 3.73 -2.87
CA PHE A 37 3.21 3.15 -3.01
C PHE A 37 3.10 2.44 -4.36
N SER A 38 2.96 1.12 -4.34
CA SER A 38 2.74 0.31 -5.53
C SER A 38 1.27 0.31 -5.93
N THR A 39 0.93 1.17 -6.90
CA THR A 39 -0.42 1.23 -7.47
C THR A 39 -0.87 -0.11 -8.03
N LYS A 40 0.04 -0.86 -8.67
CA LYS A 40 -0.27 -2.17 -9.24
C LYS A 40 -0.64 -3.19 -8.17
N TYR A 41 0.13 -3.26 -7.08
CA TYR A 41 -0.18 -4.16 -5.97
C TYR A 41 -1.50 -3.79 -5.30
N PHE A 42 -1.71 -2.49 -5.08
CA PHE A 42 -2.97 -2.02 -4.51
C PHE A 42 -4.17 -2.35 -5.39
N GLU A 43 -4.07 -2.15 -6.71
CA GLU A 43 -5.09 -2.55 -7.68
C GLU A 43 -5.36 -4.05 -7.64
N GLU A 44 -4.32 -4.88 -7.59
CA GLU A 44 -4.44 -6.34 -7.45
C GLU A 44 -5.20 -6.74 -6.17
N LEU A 45 -4.94 -6.07 -5.03
CA LEU A 45 -5.67 -6.31 -3.78
C LEU A 45 -7.15 -5.94 -3.89
N ILE A 46 -7.44 -4.79 -4.50
CA ILE A 46 -8.81 -4.28 -4.70
C ILE A 46 -9.59 -5.21 -5.62
N LEU A 47 -9.03 -5.60 -6.77
CA LEU A 47 -9.67 -6.49 -7.73
C LEU A 47 -9.88 -7.91 -7.19
N ALA A 48 -9.01 -8.35 -6.28
CA ALA A 48 -9.15 -9.65 -5.60
C ALA A 48 -10.13 -9.62 -4.42
N GLY A 49 -10.75 -8.48 -4.08
CA GLY A 49 -11.63 -8.35 -2.92
C GLY A 49 -10.91 -8.47 -1.57
N LYS A 50 -9.58 -8.31 -1.54
CA LYS A 50 -8.75 -8.38 -0.33
C LYS A 50 -8.79 -7.07 0.44
N TRP A 51 -9.99 -6.73 0.93
CA TRP A 51 -10.29 -5.42 1.52
C TRP A 51 -9.45 -5.10 2.77
N GLN A 52 -9.19 -6.11 3.61
CA GLN A 52 -8.44 -5.91 4.85
C GLN A 52 -6.96 -5.63 4.56
N GLU A 53 -6.36 -6.35 3.62
CA GLU A 53 -5.00 -6.12 3.15
C GLU A 53 -4.88 -4.79 2.42
N ALA A 54 -5.86 -4.42 1.59
CA ALA A 54 -5.89 -3.13 0.90
C ALA A 54 -5.93 -1.95 1.88
N GLU A 55 -6.80 -1.99 2.90
CA GLU A 55 -6.83 -0.98 3.96
C GLU A 55 -5.52 -0.96 4.76
N LYS A 56 -4.97 -2.14 5.10
CA LYS A 56 -3.71 -2.25 5.83
C LYS A 56 -2.54 -1.63 5.05
N TYR A 57 -2.43 -1.91 3.76
CA TYR A 57 -1.40 -1.34 2.88
C TYR A 57 -1.55 0.18 2.77
N LEU A 58 -2.76 0.67 2.46
CA LEU A 58 -3.04 2.10 2.34
C LEU A 58 -2.73 2.87 3.64
N SER A 59 -3.02 2.27 4.80
CA SER A 59 -2.82 2.89 6.11
C SER A 59 -1.36 3.24 6.43
N ALA A 60 -0.40 2.62 5.74
CA ALA A 60 1.02 2.92 5.91
C ALA A 60 1.46 4.23 5.25
N PHE A 61 0.68 4.71 4.28
CA PHE A 61 0.99 5.93 3.52
C PHE A 61 0.11 7.10 3.93
N THR A 62 -1.11 6.82 4.40
CA THR A 62 -2.04 7.86 4.84
C THR A 62 -3.08 7.32 5.81
N ARG A 63 -3.55 8.20 6.69
CA ARG A 63 -4.66 7.96 7.62
C ARG A 63 -5.96 8.51 7.05
N ILE A 64 -7.07 8.05 7.57
CA ILE A 64 -8.41 8.43 7.10
C ILE A 64 -8.70 9.93 7.25
N ASP A 65 -8.04 10.58 8.21
CA ASP A 65 -8.23 11.97 8.61
C ASP A 65 -7.15 12.92 8.09
N ASP A 66 -6.15 12.43 7.34
CA ASP A 66 -5.04 13.25 6.85
C ASP A 66 -5.51 14.35 5.89
N ASN A 67 -6.42 14.01 4.97
CA ASN A 67 -6.99 14.95 3.99
C ASN A 67 -8.26 14.38 3.32
N ARG A 68 -8.95 15.23 2.55
CA ARG A 68 -10.21 14.88 1.86
C ARG A 68 -10.05 13.74 0.84
N TYR A 69 -8.87 13.59 0.23
CA TYR A 69 -8.62 12.50 -0.72
C TYR A 69 -8.48 11.17 0.00
N SER A 70 -7.69 11.12 1.08
CA SER A 70 -7.55 9.92 1.91
C SER A 70 -8.89 9.48 2.48
N MET A 71 -9.67 10.42 3.03
CA MET A 71 -11.02 10.15 3.52
C MET A 71 -11.91 9.54 2.44
N LYS A 72 -11.91 10.12 1.22
CA LYS A 72 -12.69 9.59 0.09
C LYS A 72 -12.23 8.19 -0.33
N THR A 73 -10.92 7.94 -0.39
CA THR A 73 -10.38 6.63 -0.76
C THR A 73 -10.80 5.55 0.24
N PHE A 74 -10.62 5.77 1.54
CA PHE A 74 -11.10 4.82 2.57
C PHE A 74 -12.61 4.63 2.53
N PHE A 75 -13.37 5.69 2.26
CA PHE A 75 -14.83 5.61 2.15
C PHE A 75 -15.27 4.69 1.00
N GLU A 76 -14.71 4.84 -0.20
CA GLU A 76 -15.10 4.00 -1.35
C GLU A 76 -14.74 2.53 -1.12
N ILE A 77 -13.58 2.24 -0.52
CA ILE A 77 -13.18 0.86 -0.16
C ILE A 77 -14.20 0.22 0.79
N ARG A 78 -14.55 0.93 1.87
CA ARG A 78 -15.49 0.42 2.88
C ARG A 78 -16.91 0.31 2.35
N LYS A 79 -17.31 1.24 1.48
CA LYS A 79 -18.60 1.19 0.79
C LYS A 79 -18.67 -0.04 -0.11
N GLN A 80 -17.64 -0.31 -0.91
CA GLN A 80 -17.62 -1.49 -1.78
C GLN A 80 -17.65 -2.80 -0.96
N LYS A 81 -16.82 -2.90 0.08
CA LYS A 81 -16.84 -4.01 1.04
C LYS A 81 -18.23 -4.24 1.66
N TYR A 82 -18.93 -3.16 1.99
CA TYR A 82 -20.29 -3.24 2.55
C TYR A 82 -21.30 -3.75 1.51
N LEU A 83 -21.23 -3.28 0.27
CA LEU A 83 -22.13 -3.72 -0.81
C LEU A 83 -21.95 -5.21 -1.12
N GLU A 84 -20.72 -5.71 -1.13
CA GLU A 84 -20.42 -7.13 -1.34
C GLU A 84 -20.88 -8.03 -0.20
N ALA A 85 -20.99 -7.51 1.02
CA ALA A 85 -21.53 -8.25 2.16
C ALA A 85 -23.07 -8.31 2.19
N LEU A 86 -23.74 -7.48 1.36
CA LEU A 86 -25.19 -7.47 1.21
C LEU A 86 -25.70 -8.38 0.08
N ASP A 87 -24.84 -8.72 -0.89
CA ASP A 87 -25.10 -9.68 -1.97
C ASP A 87 -24.96 -11.13 -1.45
#